data_AF-A0A7W0VH61-F1
#
_entry.id   AF-A0A7W0VH61-F1
#
_cell.length_a   1.000
_cell.length_b   1.000
_cell.length_c   1.000
_cell.angle_alpha   90.00
_cell.angle_beta   90.00
_cell.angle_gamma   90.00
#
_symmetry.space_group_name_H-M   'P 1'
#
loop_
_entity.id
_entity.type
_entity.pdbx_description
1 polymer ?
#
loop_
_entity_poly.entity_id
_entity_poly.type
_entity_poly.pdbx_seq_one_letter_code
_entity_poly.pdbx_strand_id
1 'polypeptide(L)'
;RLPPALVKQLEVEEQKATSERTRAGFWGYASLFAFLLIVPFVEIKNWWMVIAFYAVVTFMCVLLWVSGKTGRFSIGLGIAGNFLLALVWTRIAGIFILTPVLACGVVLGLTTTRWMATRPWAVLLWTCAAFLVPAGLEVAGVFEKSWEVTRSAIFSQSEMLEISSGVGAFLLFFANIVFVTIVGLVAGRMHSTAKDAKRVVQIQKWHMNHLLPDNPRL
;
A
#
# COMPACT_ATOMS: atom_id res chain seq x y z
N ARG A 1 4.93 -13.03 33.49
CA ARG A 1 5.52 -11.70 33.21
C ARG A 1 6.84 -11.95 32.47
N LEU A 2 7.07 -11.35 31.30
CA LEU A 2 8.32 -11.55 30.55
C LEU A 2 9.51 -10.91 31.29
N PRO A 3 10.73 -11.46 31.23
CA PRO A 3 11.91 -10.81 31.80
C PRO A 3 12.13 -9.42 31.19
N PRO A 4 12.48 -8.39 31.96
CA PRO A 4 12.64 -7.03 31.45
C PRO A 4 13.75 -6.92 30.38
N ALA A 5 14.79 -7.76 30.47
CA ALA A 5 15.84 -7.84 29.45
C ALA A 5 15.29 -8.31 28.08
N LEU A 6 14.35 -9.25 28.08
CA LEU A 6 13.72 -9.76 26.86
C LEU A 6 12.80 -8.70 26.23
N VAL A 7 12.03 -7.96 27.04
CA VAL A 7 11.19 -6.86 26.56
C VAL A 7 12.05 -5.80 25.84
N LYS A 8 13.17 -5.42 26.45
CA LYS A 8 14.11 -4.47 25.84
C LYS A 8 14.72 -4.98 24.53
N GLN A 9 15.05 -6.27 24.44
CA GLN A 9 15.55 -6.88 23.20
C GLN A 9 14.49 -6.86 22.09
N LEU A 10 13.25 -7.23 22.42
CA LEU A 10 12.13 -7.21 21.47
C LEU A 10 11.86 -5.79 20.95
N GLU A 11 11.92 -4.77 21.81
CA GLU A 11 11.76 -3.37 21.38
C GLU A 11 12.85 -2.94 20.39
N VAL A 12 14.11 -3.35 20.60
CA VAL A 12 15.22 -3.05 19.67
C VAL A 12 15.04 -3.75 18.33
N GLU A 13 14.61 -5.02 18.33
CA GLU A 13 14.32 -5.76 17.12
C GLU A 13 13.13 -5.17 16.35
N GLU A 14 12.07 -4.76 17.06
CA GLU A 14 10.91 -4.08 16.46
C GLU A 14 11.30 -2.73 15.84
N GLN A 15 12.18 -1.96 16.49
CA GLN A 15 12.70 -0.71 15.94
C GLN A 15 13.50 -0.96 14.65
N LYS A 16 14.37 -1.98 14.64
CA LYS A 16 15.15 -2.34 13.46
C LYS A 16 14.25 -2.77 12.30
N ALA A 17 13.28 -3.65 12.56
CA ALA A 17 12.31 -4.08 11.55
C ALA A 17 11.47 -2.91 11.01
N THR A 18 11.11 -1.96 11.88
CA THR A 18 10.38 -0.75 11.47
C THR A 18 11.24 0.12 10.54
N SER A 19 12.51 0.35 10.87
CA SER A 19 13.43 1.14 10.03
C SER A 19 13.65 0.52 8.65
N GLU A 20 13.85 -0.80 8.58
CA GLU A 20 14.01 -1.53 7.31
C GLU A 20 12.76 -1.41 6.43
N ARG A 21 11.55 -1.52 7.02
CA ARG A 21 10.28 -1.34 6.30
C ARG A 21 10.09 0.09 5.83
N THR A 22 10.40 1.08 6.67
CA THR A 22 10.31 2.49 6.29
C THR A 22 11.25 2.81 5.14
N ARG A 23 12.46 2.27 5.14
CA ARG A 23 13.41 2.40 4.02
C ARG A 23 12.90 1.73 2.75
N ALA A 24 12.35 0.52 2.85
CA ALA A 24 11.75 -0.17 1.71
C ALA A 24 10.55 0.61 1.14
N GLY A 25 9.68 1.13 2.01
CA GLY A 25 8.55 1.98 1.64
C GLY A 25 9.01 3.26 0.96
N PHE A 26 10.08 3.90 1.45
CA PHE A 26 10.64 5.10 0.83
C PHE A 26 11.06 4.82 -0.61
N TRP A 27 11.80 3.73 -0.85
CA TRP A 27 12.18 3.34 -2.21
C TRP A 27 10.98 2.96 -3.08
N GLY A 28 9.96 2.33 -2.48
CA GLY A 28 8.68 2.05 -3.15
C GLY A 28 8.02 3.32 -3.70
N TYR A 29 7.80 4.33 -2.86
CA TYR A 29 7.22 5.61 -3.32
C TYR A 29 8.18 6.40 -4.22
N ALA A 30 9.49 6.40 -3.92
CA ALA A 30 10.48 7.07 -4.76
C ALA A 30 10.52 6.49 -6.18
N SER A 31 10.27 5.18 -6.34
CA SER A 31 10.20 4.55 -7.66
C SER A 31 9.08 5.13 -8.54
N LEU A 32 8.03 5.70 -7.96
CA LEU A 32 6.95 6.35 -8.72
C LEU A 32 7.42 7.61 -9.47
N PHE A 33 8.54 8.22 -9.07
CA PHE A 33 9.17 9.30 -9.84
C PHE A 33 9.76 8.82 -11.16
N ALA A 34 10.06 7.52 -11.33
CA ALA A 34 10.48 7.01 -12.63
C ALA A 34 9.40 7.19 -13.71
N PHE A 35 8.11 7.24 -13.32
CA PHE A 35 7.03 7.55 -14.26
C PHE A 35 7.12 8.97 -14.84
N LEU A 36 7.84 9.91 -14.21
CA LEU A 36 8.09 11.24 -14.80
C LEU A 36 8.86 11.15 -16.12
N LEU A 37 9.62 10.08 -16.35
CA LEU A 37 10.31 9.88 -17.62
C LEU A 37 9.34 9.55 -18.76
N ILE A 38 8.16 9.01 -18.45
CA ILE A 38 7.12 8.65 -19.42
C ILE A 38 6.19 9.84 -19.67
N VAL A 39 6.01 10.72 -18.69
CA VAL A 39 5.13 11.90 -18.76
C VAL A 39 5.26 12.73 -20.06
N PRO A 40 6.46 13.05 -20.59
CA PRO A 40 6.60 13.82 -21.83
C PRO A 40 6.08 13.11 -23.08
N PHE A 41 5.96 11.78 -23.04
CA PHE A 41 5.49 10.96 -24.17
C PHE A 41 3.98 10.78 -24.18
N VAL A 42 3.28 11.34 -23.19
CA VAL A 42 1.85 11.14 -22.98
C VAL A 42 1.15 12.49 -23.00
N GLU A 43 0.06 12.58 -23.73
CA GLU A 43 -0.74 13.80 -23.80
C GLU A 43 -1.56 13.96 -22.51
N ILE A 44 -1.12 14.87 -21.65
CA ILE A 44 -1.74 15.14 -20.34
C ILE A 44 -2.70 16.31 -20.47
N LYS A 45 -3.99 16.04 -20.25
CA LYS A 45 -5.03 17.08 -20.27
C LYS A 45 -4.99 17.97 -19.03
N ASN A 46 -4.69 17.38 -17.87
CA ASN A 46 -4.77 18.06 -16.58
C ASN A 46 -3.45 17.97 -15.80
N TRP A 47 -2.57 18.95 -15.99
CA TRP A 47 -1.28 19.05 -15.30
C TRP A 47 -1.42 19.23 -13.78
N TRP A 48 -2.52 19.81 -13.29
CA TRP A 48 -2.75 20.00 -11.86
C TRP A 48 -2.89 18.67 -11.12
N MET A 49 -3.54 17.67 -11.73
CA MET A 49 -3.64 16.32 -11.15
C MET A 49 -2.27 15.64 -11.07
N VAL A 50 -1.41 15.84 -12.07
CA VAL A 50 -0.03 15.31 -12.06
C VAL A 50 0.78 15.95 -10.94
N ILE A 51 0.72 17.27 -10.81
CA ILE A 51 1.39 18.01 -9.73
C ILE A 51 0.85 17.53 -8.37
N ALA A 52 -0.46 17.40 -8.20
CA ALA A 52 -1.07 16.91 -6.97
C ALA A 52 -0.61 15.50 -6.61
N PHE A 53 -0.54 14.59 -7.59
CA PHE A 53 -0.04 13.23 -7.39
C PHE A 53 1.41 13.23 -6.90
N TYR A 54 2.31 13.92 -7.61
CA TYR A 54 3.71 13.99 -7.19
C TYR A 54 3.91 14.74 -5.89
N ALA A 55 3.06 15.71 -5.55
CA ALA A 55 3.07 16.36 -4.23
C ALA A 55 2.74 15.35 -3.12
N VAL A 56 1.72 14.51 -3.31
CA VAL A 56 1.35 13.46 -2.34
C VAL A 56 2.44 12.39 -2.22
N VAL A 57 3.02 11.95 -3.34
CA VAL A 57 4.14 11.00 -3.34
C VAL A 57 5.35 11.60 -2.62
N THR A 58 5.68 12.86 -2.90
CA THR A 58 6.75 13.59 -2.20
C THR A 58 6.49 13.66 -0.70
N PHE A 59 5.26 14.04 -0.30
CA PHE A 59 4.84 14.08 1.08
C PHE A 59 5.04 12.73 1.78
N MET A 60 4.65 11.62 1.13
CA MET A 60 4.86 10.27 1.67
C MET A 60 6.34 9.91 1.79
N CYS A 61 7.17 10.25 0.80
CA CYS A 61 8.62 10.07 0.87
C CYS A 61 9.23 10.84 2.05
N VAL A 62 8.87 12.12 2.23
CA VAL A 62 9.34 12.94 3.36
C VAL A 62 8.86 12.34 4.68
N LEU A 63 7.59 11.95 4.76
CA LEU A 63 7.03 11.36 5.97
C LEU A 63 7.77 10.09 6.38
N LEU A 64 8.07 9.20 5.43
CA LEU A 64 8.85 7.99 5.69
C LEU A 64 10.29 8.32 6.07
N TRP A 65 10.93 9.26 5.39
CA TRP A 65 12.29 9.67 5.72
C TRP A 65 12.40 10.25 7.14
N VAL A 66 11.48 11.14 7.52
CA VAL A 66 11.40 11.72 8.88
C VAL A 66 11.07 10.64 9.91
N SER A 67 10.14 9.74 9.60
CA SER A 67 9.79 8.62 10.49
C SER A 67 10.98 7.68 10.70
N GLY A 68 11.78 7.44 9.66
CA GLY A 68 13.01 6.64 9.73
C GLY A 68 14.09 7.28 10.60
N LYS A 69 14.21 8.62 10.58
CA LYS A 69 15.14 9.35 11.45
C LYS A 69 14.68 9.42 12.91
N THR A 70 13.39 9.60 13.14
CA THR A 70 12.82 9.78 14.49
C THR A 70 12.49 8.46 15.19
N GLY A 71 12.42 7.35 14.45
CA GLY A 71 12.00 6.04 14.96
C GLY A 71 10.51 5.97 15.33
N ARG A 72 9.74 7.02 15.04
CA ARG A 72 8.32 7.14 15.40
C ARG A 72 7.50 7.27 14.12
N PHE A 73 6.88 6.18 13.69
CA PHE A 73 5.94 6.18 12.59
C PHE A 73 4.51 6.40 13.11
N SER A 74 3.92 7.54 12.82
CA SER A 74 2.51 7.78 13.13
C SER A 74 1.63 6.99 12.16
N ILE A 75 1.00 5.93 12.67
CA ILE A 75 0.10 5.07 11.90
C ILE A 75 -1.03 5.91 11.28
N GLY A 76 -1.59 6.86 12.03
CA GLY A 76 -2.66 7.74 11.55
C GLY A 76 -2.24 8.55 10.32
N LEU A 77 -1.04 9.16 10.35
CA LEU A 77 -0.53 9.89 9.18
C LEU A 77 -0.24 8.97 8.00
N GLY A 78 0.26 7.75 8.24
CA GLY A 78 0.47 6.76 7.19
C GLY A 78 -0.82 6.32 6.50
N ILE A 79 -1.89 6.10 7.29
CA ILE A 79 -3.23 5.78 6.77
C ILE A 79 -3.78 6.96 5.95
N ALA A 80 -3.71 8.18 6.49
CA ALA A 80 -4.21 9.38 5.84
C ALA A 80 -3.45 9.67 4.54
N GLY A 81 -2.13 9.53 4.54
CA GLY A 81 -1.31 9.73 3.35
C GLY A 81 -1.55 8.67 2.26
N ASN A 82 -1.74 7.41 2.64
CA ASN A 82 -2.14 6.36 1.69
C ASN A 82 -3.55 6.58 1.14
N PHE A 83 -4.48 7.05 1.98
CA PHE A 83 -5.83 7.41 1.55
C PHE A 83 -5.81 8.56 0.54
N LEU A 84 -5.04 9.61 0.83
CA LEU A 84 -4.86 10.75 -0.07
C LEU A 84 -4.23 10.32 -1.41
N LEU A 85 -3.24 9.44 -1.36
CA LEU A 85 -2.63 8.87 -2.55
C LEU A 85 -3.64 8.06 -3.37
N ALA A 86 -4.43 7.20 -2.71
CA ALA A 86 -5.47 6.43 -3.38
C ALA A 86 -6.51 7.34 -4.02
N LEU A 87 -6.95 8.39 -3.32
CA LEU A 87 -7.90 9.38 -3.83
C LEU A 87 -7.37 10.07 -5.09
N VAL A 88 -6.14 10.58 -5.08
CA VAL A 88 -5.55 11.21 -6.28
C VAL A 88 -5.35 10.18 -7.39
N TRP A 89 -4.93 8.97 -7.05
CA TRP A 89 -4.75 7.89 -8.04
C TRP A 89 -6.05 7.49 -8.73
N THR A 90 -7.19 7.48 -8.01
CA THR A 90 -8.49 7.15 -8.63
C THR A 90 -8.85 8.09 -9.78
N ARG A 91 -8.43 9.36 -9.69
CA ARG A 91 -8.66 10.39 -10.71
C ARG A 91 -7.76 10.20 -11.93
N ILE A 92 -6.53 9.76 -11.70
CA ILE A 92 -5.57 9.52 -12.78
C ILE A 92 -5.93 8.24 -13.54
N ALA A 93 -6.16 7.17 -12.79
CA ALA A 93 -6.08 5.80 -13.27
C ALA A 93 -7.45 5.14 -13.44
N GLY A 94 -8.52 5.84 -13.05
CA GLY A 94 -9.90 5.35 -13.03
C GLY A 94 -10.20 4.44 -11.83
N ILE A 95 -11.40 4.57 -11.28
CA ILE A 95 -11.83 3.83 -10.09
C ILE A 95 -11.96 2.31 -10.33
N PHE A 96 -12.27 1.87 -11.55
CA PHE A 96 -12.53 0.46 -11.86
C PHE A 96 -11.36 -0.31 -12.48
N ILE A 97 -10.31 0.39 -12.94
CA ILE A 97 -9.22 -0.25 -13.70
C ILE A 97 -8.01 -0.47 -12.80
N LEU A 98 -7.29 0.61 -12.48
CA LEU A 98 -5.99 0.52 -11.79
C LEU A 98 -6.12 0.71 -10.28
N THR A 99 -7.20 1.36 -9.82
CA THR A 99 -7.43 1.61 -8.40
C THR A 99 -7.50 0.34 -7.55
N PRO A 100 -8.20 -0.75 -7.96
CA PRO A 100 -8.23 -1.98 -7.16
C PRO A 100 -6.85 -2.59 -6.96
N VAL A 101 -6.00 -2.54 -7.98
CA VAL A 101 -4.64 -3.09 -7.89
C VAL A 101 -3.79 -2.27 -6.93
N LEU A 102 -3.89 -0.93 -6.99
CA LEU A 102 -3.23 -0.07 -6.02
C LEU A 102 -3.75 -0.32 -4.60
N ALA A 103 -5.07 -0.39 -4.42
CA ALA A 103 -5.70 -0.63 -3.12
C ALA A 103 -5.22 -1.94 -2.50
N CYS A 104 -5.12 -3.03 -3.30
CA CYS A 104 -4.53 -4.29 -2.88
C CYS A 104 -3.07 -4.14 -2.43
N GLY A 105 -2.25 -3.41 -3.19
CA GLY A 105 -0.85 -3.13 -2.83
C GLY A 105 -0.74 -2.36 -1.51
N VAL A 106 -1.58 -1.35 -1.32
CA VAL A 106 -1.61 -0.56 -0.08
C VAL A 106 -2.10 -1.40 1.10
N VAL A 107 -3.16 -2.21 0.93
CA VAL A 107 -3.66 -3.12 1.96
C VAL A 107 -2.58 -4.13 2.37
N LEU A 108 -1.85 -4.71 1.41
CA LEU A 108 -0.70 -5.58 1.71
C LEU A 108 0.36 -4.82 2.52
N GLY A 109 0.70 -3.60 2.12
CA GLY A 109 1.62 -2.75 2.88
C GLY A 109 1.13 -2.48 4.30
N LEU A 110 -0.12 -2.09 4.47
CA LEU A 110 -0.73 -1.77 5.77
C LEU A 110 -0.78 -3.00 6.68
N THR A 111 -1.13 -4.17 6.15
CA THR A 111 -1.22 -5.43 6.93
C THR A 111 0.12 -5.92 7.46
N THR A 112 1.27 -5.45 6.93
CA THR A 112 2.58 -5.71 7.55
C THR A 112 2.76 -5.05 8.91
N THR A 113 1.97 -4.01 9.22
CA THR A 113 2.05 -3.28 10.49
C THR A 113 1.29 -4.02 11.58
N ARG A 114 1.94 -4.29 12.72
CA ARG A 114 1.37 -5.07 13.83
C ARG A 114 -0.01 -4.57 14.28
N TRP A 115 -0.19 -3.25 14.37
CA TRP A 115 -1.46 -2.64 14.74
C TRP A 115 -2.59 -2.97 13.76
N MET A 116 -2.31 -2.89 12.45
CA MET A 116 -3.29 -3.23 11.41
C MET A 116 -3.60 -4.72 11.36
N ALA A 117 -2.58 -5.56 11.56
CA ALA A 117 -2.77 -7.02 11.63
C ALA A 117 -3.72 -7.43 12.77
N THR A 118 -3.72 -6.70 13.90
CA THR A 118 -4.65 -6.94 15.02
C THR A 118 -6.04 -6.34 14.83
N ARG A 119 -6.26 -5.49 13.81
CA ARG A 119 -7.50 -4.74 13.61
C ARG A 119 -7.98 -4.86 12.15
N PRO A 120 -8.41 -6.06 11.72
CA PRO A 120 -8.83 -6.29 10.33
C PRO A 120 -9.98 -5.38 9.89
N TRP A 121 -10.87 -4.99 10.82
CA TRP A 121 -11.93 -4.02 10.53
C TRP A 121 -11.40 -2.64 10.13
N ALA A 122 -10.24 -2.20 10.63
CA ALA A 122 -9.67 -0.90 10.27
C ALA A 122 -9.18 -0.92 8.82
N VAL A 123 -8.59 -2.03 8.39
CA VAL A 123 -8.17 -2.25 7.00
C VAL A 123 -9.40 -2.32 6.09
N LEU A 124 -10.46 -3.02 6.51
CA LEU A 124 -11.72 -3.09 5.78
C LEU A 124 -12.36 -1.70 5.63
N LEU A 125 -12.50 -0.96 6.73
CA LEU A 125 -13.04 0.41 6.72
C LEU A 125 -12.22 1.33 5.84
N TRP A 126 -10.89 1.25 5.91
CA TRP A 126 -10.01 2.03 5.05
C TRP A 126 -10.20 1.68 3.57
N THR A 127 -10.32 0.40 3.24
CA THR A 127 -10.52 -0.07 1.87
C THR A 127 -11.88 0.39 1.35
N CYS A 128 -12.94 0.19 2.13
CA CYS A 128 -14.27 0.71 1.80
C CYS A 128 -14.25 2.22 1.61
N ALA A 129 -13.59 2.97 2.49
CA ALA A 129 -13.48 4.43 2.36
C ALA A 129 -12.70 4.83 1.09
N ALA A 130 -11.60 4.15 0.77
CA ALA A 130 -10.79 4.45 -0.41
C ALA A 130 -11.56 4.29 -1.73
N PHE A 131 -12.60 3.45 -1.76
CA PHE A 131 -13.51 3.32 -2.90
C PHE A 131 -14.76 4.21 -2.80
N LEU A 132 -15.43 4.23 -1.65
CA LEU A 132 -16.71 4.92 -1.49
C LEU A 132 -16.56 6.43 -1.41
N VAL A 133 -15.47 6.95 -0.85
CA VAL A 133 -15.28 8.41 -0.72
C VAL A 133 -15.09 9.08 -2.08
N PRO A 134 -14.19 8.63 -2.97
CA PRO A 134 -14.09 9.21 -4.31
C PRO A 134 -15.41 9.12 -5.09
N ALA A 135 -16.10 7.97 -5.03
CA ALA A 135 -17.40 7.80 -5.67
C ALA A 135 -18.47 8.74 -5.09
N GLY A 136 -18.49 8.91 -3.76
CA GLY A 136 -19.39 9.84 -3.08
C GLY A 136 -19.12 11.29 -3.43
N LEU A 137 -17.84 11.67 -3.56
CA LEU A 137 -17.43 13.02 -3.98
C LEU A 137 -17.82 13.32 -5.44
N GLU A 138 -17.77 12.32 -6.32
CA GLU A 138 -18.27 12.44 -7.70
C GLU A 138 -19.80 12.59 -7.74
N VAL A 139 -20.54 11.79 -6.95
CA VAL A 139 -22.01 11.91 -6.86
C VAL A 139 -22.42 13.26 -6.28
N ALA A 140 -21.66 13.78 -5.32
CA ALA A 140 -21.87 15.10 -4.73
C ALA A 140 -21.48 16.27 -5.67
N GLY A 141 -20.88 15.99 -6.83
CA GLY A 141 -20.44 17.02 -7.79
C GLY A 141 -19.20 17.79 -7.35
N VAL A 142 -18.47 17.32 -6.34
CA VAL A 142 -17.18 17.90 -5.94
C VAL A 142 -16.11 17.57 -6.97
N PHE A 143 -16.21 16.38 -7.55
CA PHE A 143 -15.36 15.93 -8.66
C PHE A 143 -16.18 15.72 -9.92
N GLU A 144 -15.53 15.93 -11.07
CA GLU A 144 -16.07 15.57 -12.37
C GLU A 144 -16.30 14.04 -12.45
N LYS A 145 -17.34 13.60 -13.16
CA LYS A 145 -17.71 12.18 -13.21
C LYS A 145 -16.64 11.38 -13.96
N SER A 146 -16.07 10.36 -13.31
CA SER A 146 -15.08 9.47 -13.96
C SER A 146 -15.72 8.28 -14.69
N TRP A 147 -17.02 8.08 -14.50
CA TRP A 147 -17.77 7.01 -15.15
C TRP A 147 -19.19 7.44 -15.48
N GLU A 148 -19.70 6.90 -16.58
CA GLU A 148 -21.08 7.06 -17.01
C GLU A 148 -21.66 5.67 -17.31
N VAL A 149 -22.79 5.36 -16.69
CA VAL A 149 -23.55 4.13 -16.98
C VAL A 149 -24.59 4.47 -18.03
N THR A 150 -24.39 3.93 -19.23
CA THR A 150 -25.35 3.95 -20.32
C THR A 150 -26.13 2.63 -20.34
N ARG A 151 -27.30 2.59 -21.01
CA ARG A 151 -28.17 1.39 -21.06
C ARG A 151 -27.46 0.10 -21.53
N SER A 152 -26.40 0.21 -22.33
CA SER A 152 -25.68 -0.91 -22.94
C SER A 152 -24.24 -1.09 -22.48
N ALA A 153 -23.66 -0.10 -21.81
CA ALA A 153 -22.24 -0.11 -21.47
C ALA A 153 -21.91 0.83 -20.31
N ILE A 154 -20.84 0.50 -19.58
CA ILE A 154 -20.21 1.38 -18.59
C ILE A 154 -19.02 2.04 -19.29
N PHE A 155 -19.08 3.36 -19.45
CA PHE A 155 -17.97 4.13 -20.00
C PHE A 155 -17.15 4.69 -18.84
N SER A 156 -15.90 4.26 -18.71
CA SER A 156 -14.95 4.92 -17.82
C SER A 156 -14.16 5.92 -18.64
N GLN A 157 -14.23 7.19 -18.26
CA GLN A 157 -13.46 8.26 -18.86
C GLN A 157 -12.31 8.60 -17.91
N SER A 158 -11.07 8.62 -18.40
CA SER A 158 -9.94 9.17 -17.65
C SER A 158 -9.80 10.64 -18.01
N GLU A 159 -9.82 11.50 -17.00
CA GLU A 159 -9.53 12.93 -17.19
C GLU A 159 -8.07 13.19 -17.55
N MET A 160 -7.16 12.27 -17.19
CA MET A 160 -5.74 12.51 -17.37
C MET A 160 -5.27 12.15 -18.79
N LEU A 161 -5.81 11.08 -19.38
CA LEU A 161 -5.29 10.48 -20.60
C LEU A 161 -6.35 10.41 -21.70
N GLU A 162 -6.05 11.00 -22.86
CA GLU A 162 -6.83 10.72 -24.05
C GLU A 162 -6.45 9.34 -24.62
N ILE A 163 -7.23 8.32 -24.27
CA ILE A 163 -7.07 6.97 -24.83
C ILE A 163 -7.81 6.92 -26.19
N SER A 164 -7.39 7.75 -27.14
CA SER A 164 -7.93 7.71 -28.52
C SER A 164 -7.18 6.72 -29.42
N SER A 165 -6.02 6.22 -28.98
CA SER A 165 -5.14 5.35 -29.76
C SER A 165 -4.94 3.97 -29.15
N GLY A 166 -4.66 2.96 -29.99
CA GLY A 166 -4.31 1.61 -29.54
C GLY A 166 -3.09 1.56 -28.61
N VAL A 167 -2.24 2.59 -28.64
CA VAL A 167 -1.10 2.76 -27.72
C VAL A 167 -1.57 2.92 -26.27
N GLY A 168 -2.65 3.68 -26.04
CA GLY A 168 -3.17 3.88 -24.69
C GLY A 168 -3.74 2.60 -24.09
N ALA A 169 -4.44 1.78 -24.89
CA ALA A 169 -4.92 0.47 -24.47
C ALA A 169 -3.74 -0.48 -24.13
N PHE A 170 -2.70 -0.50 -24.96
CA PHE A 170 -1.49 -1.27 -24.71
C PHE A 170 -0.77 -0.84 -23.42
N LEU A 171 -0.59 0.47 -23.20
CA LEU A 171 0.03 1.00 -21.99
C LEU A 171 -0.76 0.64 -20.73
N LEU A 172 -2.10 0.74 -20.79
CA LEU A 172 -2.97 0.37 -19.67
C LEU A 172 -2.89 -1.12 -19.36
N PHE A 173 -2.89 -1.97 -20.39
CA PHE A 173 -2.70 -3.42 -20.24
C PHE A 173 -1.32 -3.74 -19.64
N PHE A 174 -0.27 -3.12 -20.18
CA PHE A 174 1.10 -3.30 -19.69
C PHE A 174 1.24 -2.83 -18.23
N ALA A 175 0.69 -1.67 -17.88
CA ALA A 175 0.68 -1.16 -16.52
C ALA A 175 -0.01 -2.14 -15.56
N ASN A 176 -1.17 -2.70 -15.94
CA ASN A 176 -1.86 -3.71 -15.14
C ASN A 176 -0.99 -4.96 -14.93
N ILE A 177 -0.34 -5.48 -15.97
CA ILE A 177 0.59 -6.62 -15.85
C ILE A 177 1.71 -6.31 -14.86
N VAL A 178 2.34 -5.13 -15.01
CA VAL A 178 3.43 -4.70 -14.12
C VAL A 178 2.95 -4.60 -12.67
N PHE A 179 1.80 -3.94 -12.43
CA PHE A 179 1.26 -3.80 -11.08
C PHE A 179 0.88 -5.15 -10.46
N VAL A 180 0.17 -6.02 -11.20
CA VAL A 180 -0.21 -7.36 -10.72
C VAL A 180 1.05 -8.19 -10.42
N THR A 181 2.08 -8.09 -11.26
CA THR A 181 3.36 -8.78 -11.03
C THR A 181 4.04 -8.28 -9.76
N ILE A 182 4.12 -6.97 -9.56
CA ILE A 182 4.71 -6.37 -8.35
C ILE A 182 3.94 -6.82 -7.10
N VAL A 183 2.61 -6.72 -7.12
CA VAL A 183 1.74 -7.14 -6.01
C VAL A 183 1.91 -8.63 -5.72
N GLY A 184 1.96 -9.48 -6.75
CA GLY A 184 2.20 -10.92 -6.62
C GLY A 184 3.57 -11.24 -6.02
N LEU A 185 4.63 -10.56 -6.45
CA LEU A 185 5.98 -10.71 -5.90
C LEU A 185 6.04 -10.29 -4.42
N VAL A 186 5.40 -9.17 -4.06
CA VAL A 186 5.32 -8.69 -2.68
C VAL A 186 4.54 -9.69 -1.81
N ALA A 187 3.38 -10.13 -2.27
CA ALA A 187 2.57 -11.13 -1.56
C ALA A 187 3.33 -12.46 -1.38
N GLY A 188 4.05 -12.92 -2.42
CA GLY A 188 4.88 -14.12 -2.37
C GLY A 188 6.00 -14.02 -1.33
N ARG A 189 6.71 -12.89 -1.28
CA ARG A 189 7.75 -12.61 -0.27
C ARG A 189 7.19 -12.53 1.15
N MET A 190 6.01 -11.92 1.32
CA MET A 190 5.34 -11.87 2.62
C MET A 190 4.96 -13.28 3.11
N HIS A 191 4.45 -14.11 2.21
CA HIS A 191 4.08 -15.50 2.53
C HIS A 191 5.27 -16.36 2.90
N SER A 192 6.39 -16.27 2.17
CA SER A 192 7.61 -17.02 2.49
C SER A 192 8.16 -16.60 3.86
N THR A 193 8.26 -15.30 4.13
CA THR A 193 8.72 -14.77 5.42
C THR A 193 7.82 -15.23 6.58
N ALA A 194 6.51 -15.25 6.37
CA ALA A 194 5.56 -15.75 7.37
C ALA A 194 5.72 -17.25 7.64
N LYS A 195 6.02 -18.06 6.62
CA LYS A 195 6.32 -19.49 6.79
C LYS A 195 7.61 -19.71 7.58
N ASP A 196 8.67 -18.98 7.25
CA ASP A 196 9.96 -19.09 7.93
C ASP A 196 9.84 -18.68 9.41
N ALA A 197 9.14 -17.59 9.70
CA ALA A 197 8.86 -17.16 11.07
C ALA A 197 8.08 -18.23 11.87
N LYS A 198 7.05 -18.84 11.26
CA LYS A 198 6.31 -19.95 11.89
C LYS A 198 7.21 -21.14 12.17
N ARG A 199 8.11 -21.49 11.25
CA ARG A 199 9.05 -22.60 11.40
C ARG A 199 10.02 -22.35 12.56
N VAL A 200 10.58 -21.15 12.67
CA VAL A 200 11.49 -20.80 13.78
C VAL A 200 10.78 -20.89 15.13
N VAL A 201 9.54 -20.37 15.24
CA VAL A 201 8.74 -20.46 16.47
C VAL A 201 8.44 -21.92 16.84
N GLN A 202 8.15 -22.77 15.85
CA GLN A 202 7.93 -24.20 16.09
C GLN A 202 9.21 -24.90 16.59
N ILE A 203 10.37 -24.60 16.00
CA ILE A 203 11.66 -25.17 16.43
C ILE A 203 11.99 -24.71 17.86
N GLN A 204 11.81 -23.42 18.17
CA GLN A 204 12.03 -22.90 19.52
C GLN A 204 11.11 -23.57 20.55
N LYS A 205 9.82 -23.73 20.22
CA LYS A 205 8.88 -24.47 21.06
C LYS A 205 9.32 -25.92 21.28
N TRP A 206 9.81 -26.57 20.23
CA TRP A 206 10.33 -27.94 20.31
C TRP A 206 11.55 -28.02 21.25
N HIS A 207 12.53 -27.11 21.14
CA HIS A 207 13.66 -27.05 22.08
C HIS A 207 13.24 -26.76 23.52
N MET A 208 12.30 -25.83 23.75
CA MET A 208 11.79 -25.53 25.10
C MET A 208 11.14 -26.75 25.74
N ASN A 209 10.41 -27.56 24.96
CA ASN A 209 9.81 -28.79 25.46
C ASN A 209 10.86 -29.86 25.85
N HIS A 210 12.06 -29.85 25.24
CA HIS A 210 13.13 -30.79 25.59
C HIS A 210 14.00 -30.31 26.75
N LEU A 211 14.08 -29.00 26.99
CA LEU A 211 14.87 -28.41 28.07
C LEU A 211 14.12 -28.38 29.41
N LEU A 212 12.79 -28.43 29.38
CA LEU A 212 11.99 -28.59 30.58
C LEU A 212 11.87 -30.10 30.86
N PRO A 213 12.45 -30.63 31.95
CA PRO A 213 12.24 -32.03 32.31
C PRO A 213 10.74 -32.27 32.43
N ASP A 214 10.24 -33.33 31.80
CA ASP A 214 8.86 -33.80 31.97
C ASP A 214 8.64 -33.98 33.47
N ASN A 215 8.02 -32.99 34.11
CA ASN A 215 7.86 -32.98 35.56
C ASN A 215 6.73 -33.95 35.88
N PRO A 216 6.98 -35.18 36.36
CA PRO A 216 5.94 -36.21 36.48
C PRO A 216 5.06 -36.00 37.72
N ARG A 217 5.11 -34.83 38.35
CA ARG A 217 4.57 -34.56 39.70
C ARG A 217 3.69 -33.31 39.79
N LEU A 218 3.06 -32.92 38.68
CA LEU A 218 1.88 -32.03 38.72
C LEU A 218 0.63 -32.83 38.34
#